data_AF-P92363-F1
#
_entry.id   AF-P92363-F1
#
_cell.length_a   1.000
_cell.length_b   1.000
_cell.length_c   1.000
_cell.angle_alpha   90.00
_cell.angle_beta   90.00
_cell.angle_gamma   90.00
#
_symmetry.space_group_name_H-M   'P 1'
#
loop_
_entity.id
_entity.type
_entity.pdbx_description
1 polymer ?
#
loop_
_entity_poly.entity_id
_entity_poly.type
_entity_poly.pdbx_seq_one_letter_code
_entity_poly.pdbx_strand_id
1 'polypeptide(L)'
;LGSGSIIHSMEPIVGYSPEKSQNMVLMGGLTKYVPITKTTFFLGTLSLCGIPPLACFWSKDEILHDSWLYSPIFALIAWFTTGLTAFYMFRMYLLTFDGYLRIHFQDYSSLSSTKKSSFYSISLWGKGTLKKVNRNFFFSKMNKNKVCFFSKDISKIDKNVRSKIRDFSTYFRNRYTYMYPHESSNTMLFPLLVLVLFTLFIGSIGISFNGGVIDLDLLSKWLTPSTTLFHQKLNSSEDWYGFLSNAFFSVSIALFGLLIASIFYGSIYSSFKNLGLINFFFKRGPKRIILDKIKGVIYNWSYNRGYIDIFYTGIFTMSIRGLAELTQFFDKYIIDGILNGIGVASFFMGEGIKYMGGGRISSYLFLYFSYVSIFLFILFFFSSFSLPNSQFS
;
A
#
# COMPACT_ATOMS: atom_id res chain seq x y z
N LEU A 1 -17.57 4.06 0.24
CA LEU A 1 -18.88 3.79 0.88
C LEU A 1 -19.58 2.59 0.25
N GLY A 2 -19.88 2.58 -1.05
CA GLY A 2 -20.58 1.45 -1.68
C GLY A 2 -19.87 0.09 -1.56
N SER A 3 -18.54 0.02 -1.64
CA SER A 3 -17.81 -1.22 -1.36
C SER A 3 -17.90 -1.64 0.12
N GLY A 4 -17.90 -0.67 1.04
CA GLY A 4 -18.01 -0.91 2.48
C GLY A 4 -19.38 -1.46 2.88
N SER A 5 -20.47 -0.96 2.29
CA SER A 5 -21.81 -1.49 2.53
C SER A 5 -21.94 -2.94 2.02
N ILE A 6 -21.31 -3.29 0.89
CA ILE A 6 -21.26 -4.68 0.40
C ILE A 6 -20.47 -5.58 1.34
N ILE A 7 -19.29 -5.14 1.81
CA ILE A 7 -18.47 -5.92 2.75
C ILE A 7 -19.24 -6.17 4.05
N HIS A 8 -19.91 -5.15 4.58
CA HIS A 8 -20.75 -5.27 5.77
C HIS A 8 -21.94 -6.21 5.54
N SER A 9 -22.56 -6.17 4.35
CA SER A 9 -23.64 -7.09 3.97
C SER A 9 -23.17 -8.55 3.88
N MET A 10 -21.92 -8.79 3.45
CA MET A 10 -21.34 -10.13 3.34
C MET A 10 -20.72 -10.69 4.61
N GLU A 11 -20.32 -9.84 5.55
CA GLU A 11 -19.69 -10.21 6.82
C GLU A 11 -20.54 -11.21 7.65
N PRO A 12 -21.87 -11.03 7.83
CA PRO A 12 -22.77 -11.99 8.45
C PRO A 12 -22.71 -13.42 7.90
N ILE A 13 -22.50 -13.56 6.59
CA ILE A 13 -22.66 -14.84 5.88
C ILE A 13 -21.32 -15.55 5.75
N VAL A 14 -20.29 -14.79 5.38
CA VAL A 14 -18.97 -15.30 4.99
C VAL A 14 -18.00 -15.30 6.18
N GLY A 15 -18.32 -14.53 7.23
CA GLY A 15 -17.52 -14.37 8.44
C GLY A 15 -16.55 -13.19 8.37
N TYR A 16 -16.10 -12.77 9.54
CA TYR A 16 -15.18 -11.64 9.72
C TYR A 16 -13.74 -12.04 9.39
N SER A 17 -13.39 -12.04 8.10
CA SER A 17 -11.99 -12.01 7.67
C SER A 17 -11.85 -11.33 6.31
N PRO A 18 -10.82 -10.49 6.10
CA PRO A 18 -10.66 -9.73 4.86
C PRO A 18 -10.50 -10.66 3.65
N GLU A 19 -9.86 -11.81 3.82
CA GLU A 19 -9.68 -12.82 2.77
C GLU A 19 -10.99 -13.47 2.31
N LYS A 20 -12.06 -13.39 3.13
CA LYS A 20 -13.35 -13.99 2.81
C LYS A 20 -14.38 -12.90 2.46
N SER A 21 -14.63 -11.94 3.35
CA SER A 21 -15.66 -10.91 3.13
C SER A 21 -15.38 -9.95 1.98
N GLN A 22 -14.10 -9.72 1.63
CA GLN A 22 -13.71 -8.86 0.50
C GLN A 22 -13.42 -9.65 -0.78
N ASN A 23 -13.47 -10.98 -0.72
CA ASN A 23 -13.16 -11.81 -1.88
C ASN A 23 -14.36 -11.87 -2.82
N MET A 24 -14.24 -11.16 -3.95
CA MET A 24 -15.28 -11.11 -4.99
C MET A 24 -15.64 -12.47 -5.57
N VAL A 25 -14.77 -13.48 -5.46
CA VAL A 25 -15.10 -14.85 -5.91
C VAL A 25 -16.29 -15.41 -5.13
N LEU A 26 -16.43 -15.05 -3.86
CA LEU A 26 -17.56 -15.48 -3.03
C LEU A 26 -18.81 -14.60 -3.22
N MET A 27 -18.66 -13.41 -3.80
CA MET A 27 -19.77 -12.50 -4.10
C MET A 27 -20.54 -12.96 -5.37
N GLY A 28 -21.42 -12.11 -5.90
CA GLY A 28 -22.24 -12.38 -7.08
C GLY A 28 -23.73 -12.39 -6.73
N GLY A 29 -24.58 -12.02 -7.70
CA GLY A 29 -26.03 -12.05 -7.53
C GLY A 29 -26.60 -11.12 -6.43
N LEU A 30 -25.83 -10.12 -6.00
CA LEU A 30 -26.25 -9.16 -4.97
C LEU A 30 -27.35 -8.19 -5.45
N THR A 31 -27.63 -8.16 -6.76
CA THR A 31 -28.64 -7.28 -7.38
C THR A 31 -30.02 -7.36 -6.72
N LYS A 32 -30.44 -8.55 -6.27
CA LYS A 32 -31.76 -8.77 -5.67
C LYS A 32 -31.83 -8.31 -4.21
N TYR A 33 -30.71 -8.31 -3.53
CA TYR A 33 -30.63 -8.14 -2.08
C TYR A 33 -30.25 -6.72 -1.68
N VAL A 34 -29.47 -6.04 -2.52
CA VAL A 34 -28.89 -4.73 -2.22
C VAL A 34 -29.12 -3.75 -3.40
N PRO A 35 -30.39 -3.45 -3.77
CA PRO A 35 -30.71 -2.65 -4.96
C PRO A 35 -30.24 -1.19 -4.89
N ILE A 36 -30.23 -0.57 -3.70
CA ILE A 36 -29.87 0.85 -3.56
C ILE A 36 -28.36 1.00 -3.72
N THR A 37 -27.57 0.18 -3.02
CA THR A 37 -26.10 0.17 -3.21
C THR A 37 -25.73 -0.23 -4.65
N LYS A 38 -26.48 -1.14 -5.30
CA LYS A 38 -26.25 -1.49 -6.71
C LYS A 38 -26.34 -0.28 -7.63
N THR A 39 -27.47 0.42 -7.60
CA THR A 39 -27.72 1.55 -8.51
C THR A 39 -26.71 2.68 -8.31
N THR A 40 -26.35 2.94 -7.06
CA THR A 40 -25.43 4.02 -6.69
C THR A 40 -23.98 3.67 -7.02
N PHE A 41 -23.56 2.42 -6.79
CA PHE A 41 -22.26 1.92 -7.26
C PHE A 41 -22.18 1.94 -8.78
N PHE A 42 -23.25 1.53 -9.48
CA PHE A 42 -23.33 1.55 -10.93
C PHE A 42 -23.19 2.98 -11.49
N LEU A 43 -23.96 3.94 -10.98
CA LEU A 43 -23.82 5.35 -11.38
C LEU A 43 -22.43 5.91 -11.10
N GLY A 44 -21.83 5.55 -9.96
CA GLY A 44 -20.43 5.87 -9.66
C GLY A 44 -19.45 5.28 -10.68
N THR A 45 -19.64 4.03 -11.10
CA THR A 45 -18.80 3.42 -12.14
C THR A 45 -18.96 4.08 -13.49
N LEU A 46 -20.19 4.40 -13.93
CA LEU A 46 -20.42 5.10 -15.19
C LEU A 46 -19.80 6.50 -15.16
N SER A 47 -19.86 7.17 -14.01
CA SER A 47 -19.24 8.47 -13.82
C SER A 47 -17.73 8.36 -14.00
N LEU A 48 -17.05 7.48 -13.24
CA LEU A 48 -15.60 7.31 -13.35
C LEU A 48 -15.11 6.86 -14.74
N CYS A 49 -15.92 6.10 -15.47
CA CYS A 49 -15.63 5.71 -16.85
C CYS A 49 -15.61 6.92 -17.81
N GLY A 50 -16.30 8.01 -17.47
CA GLY A 50 -16.42 9.22 -18.29
C GLY A 50 -17.56 9.14 -19.29
N ILE A 51 -18.70 8.54 -18.92
CA ILE A 51 -19.86 8.45 -19.81
C ILE A 51 -20.69 9.74 -19.72
N PRO A 52 -21.04 10.38 -20.85
CA PRO A 52 -21.96 11.52 -20.85
C PRO A 52 -23.32 11.11 -20.26
N PRO A 53 -23.95 11.88 -19.35
CA PRO A 53 -23.75 13.28 -18.97
C PRO A 53 -23.02 13.51 -17.61
N LEU A 54 -22.27 12.53 -17.11
CA LEU A 54 -21.76 12.53 -15.73
C LEU A 54 -20.54 13.45 -15.53
N ALA A 55 -20.33 13.93 -14.30
CA ALA A 55 -19.28 14.89 -13.94
C ALA A 55 -17.86 14.57 -14.49
N CYS A 56 -17.43 13.32 -14.41
CA CYS A 56 -16.06 12.97 -14.79
C CYS A 56 -15.80 13.08 -16.29
N PHE A 57 -16.85 13.02 -17.15
CA PHE A 57 -16.70 13.21 -18.59
C PHE A 57 -16.03 14.56 -18.88
N TRP A 58 -16.56 15.65 -18.31
CA TRP A 58 -16.03 17.01 -18.49
C TRP A 58 -14.57 17.13 -18.06
N SER A 59 -14.24 16.63 -16.86
CA SER A 59 -12.85 16.70 -16.35
C SER A 59 -11.86 15.83 -17.12
N LYS A 60 -12.31 14.70 -17.66
CA LYS A 60 -11.43 13.68 -18.27
C LYS A 60 -11.17 13.98 -19.73
N ASP A 61 -12.17 14.51 -20.43
CA ASP A 61 -12.05 14.88 -21.84
C ASP A 61 -11.10 16.07 -22.03
N GLU A 62 -11.19 17.08 -21.15
CA GLU A 62 -10.29 18.24 -21.15
C GLU A 62 -8.82 17.81 -20.97
N ILE A 63 -8.51 16.96 -19.99
CA ILE A 63 -7.15 16.46 -19.77
C ILE A 63 -6.64 15.64 -20.95
N LEU A 64 -7.51 14.83 -21.58
CA LEU A 64 -7.13 14.05 -22.76
C LEU A 64 -6.83 14.97 -23.95
N HIS A 65 -7.67 15.99 -24.16
CA HIS A 65 -7.47 16.99 -25.20
C HIS A 65 -6.15 17.75 -25.01
N ASP A 66 -5.88 18.24 -23.81
CA ASP A 66 -4.64 18.95 -23.48
C ASP A 66 -3.41 18.05 -23.61
N SER A 67 -3.55 16.75 -23.29
CA SER A 67 -2.47 15.78 -23.48
C SER A 67 -2.13 15.61 -24.96
N TRP A 68 -3.12 15.60 -25.86
CA TRP A 68 -2.89 15.56 -27.31
C TRP A 68 -2.17 16.80 -27.82
N LEU A 69 -2.50 17.97 -27.26
CA LEU A 69 -1.80 19.23 -27.57
C LEU A 69 -0.35 19.24 -27.08
N TYR A 70 -0.08 18.66 -25.90
CA TYR A 70 1.28 18.61 -25.34
C TYR A 70 2.17 17.57 -26.05
N SER A 71 1.75 16.30 -26.08
CA SER A 71 2.49 15.28 -26.81
C SER A 71 1.62 14.05 -27.13
N PRO A 72 1.75 13.47 -28.34
CA PRO A 72 0.94 12.32 -28.75
C PRO A 72 1.25 11.05 -27.94
N ILE A 73 2.48 10.90 -27.41
CA ILE A 73 2.87 9.71 -26.63
C ILE A 73 2.14 9.68 -25.29
N PHE A 74 2.13 10.80 -24.55
CA PHE A 74 1.38 10.88 -23.29
C PHE A 74 -0.12 10.76 -23.52
N ALA A 75 -0.65 11.35 -24.60
CA ALA A 75 -2.04 11.21 -24.97
C ALA A 75 -2.44 9.74 -25.24
N LEU A 76 -1.61 8.98 -25.96
CA LEU A 76 -1.87 7.56 -26.23
C LEU A 76 -1.87 6.73 -24.93
N ILE A 77 -0.94 6.99 -24.01
CA ILE A 77 -0.89 6.33 -22.70
C ILE A 77 -2.15 6.66 -21.88
N ALA A 78 -2.56 7.93 -21.83
CA ALA A 78 -3.75 8.37 -21.10
C ALA A 78 -5.04 7.80 -21.71
N TRP A 79 -5.13 7.75 -23.04
CA TRP A 79 -6.24 7.16 -23.78
C TRP A 79 -6.37 5.65 -23.52
N PHE A 80 -5.25 4.92 -23.57
CA PHE A 80 -5.24 3.49 -23.24
C PHE A 80 -5.59 3.24 -21.76
N THR A 81 -5.06 4.06 -20.86
CA THR A 81 -5.37 3.99 -19.43
C THR A 81 -6.86 4.23 -19.17
N THR A 82 -7.47 5.17 -19.89
CA THR A 82 -8.92 5.42 -19.84
C THR A 82 -9.73 4.17 -20.20
N GLY A 83 -9.39 3.45 -21.26
CA GLY A 83 -10.03 2.17 -21.60
C GLY A 83 -9.83 1.10 -20.53
N LEU A 84 -8.62 0.97 -19.98
CA LEU A 84 -8.33 0.04 -18.87
C LEU A 84 -9.13 0.38 -17.60
N THR A 85 -9.33 1.67 -17.32
CA THR A 85 -10.12 2.11 -16.16
C THR A 85 -11.57 1.66 -16.25
N ALA A 86 -12.17 1.84 -17.42
CA ALA A 86 -13.52 1.36 -17.67
C ALA A 86 -13.61 -0.16 -17.54
N PHE A 87 -12.62 -0.88 -18.08
CA PHE A 87 -12.57 -2.33 -18.00
C PHE A 87 -12.52 -2.87 -16.56
N TYR A 88 -11.58 -2.39 -15.72
CA TYR A 88 -11.45 -2.94 -14.37
C TYR A 88 -12.64 -2.54 -13.48
N MET A 89 -13.15 -1.32 -13.59
CA MET A 89 -14.30 -0.87 -12.78
C MET A 89 -15.57 -1.66 -13.12
N PHE A 90 -15.83 -1.87 -14.41
CA PHE A 90 -17.00 -2.62 -14.83
C PHE A 90 -16.87 -4.11 -14.52
N ARG A 91 -15.67 -4.68 -14.61
CA ARG A 91 -15.38 -6.04 -14.11
C ARG A 91 -15.75 -6.19 -12.64
N MET A 92 -15.38 -5.22 -11.79
CA MET A 92 -15.73 -5.24 -10.37
C MET A 92 -17.25 -5.23 -10.16
N TYR A 93 -17.97 -4.38 -10.90
CA TYR A 93 -19.43 -4.30 -10.86
C TYR A 93 -20.09 -5.64 -11.26
N LEU A 94 -19.71 -6.21 -12.40
CA LEU A 94 -20.28 -7.47 -12.89
C LEU A 94 -20.02 -8.64 -11.93
N LEU A 95 -18.79 -8.76 -11.41
CA LEU A 95 -18.44 -9.85 -10.50
C LEU A 95 -19.19 -9.80 -9.17
N THR A 96 -19.52 -8.61 -8.69
CA THR A 96 -20.16 -8.40 -7.39
C THR A 96 -21.68 -8.49 -7.47
N PHE A 97 -22.29 -7.81 -8.45
CA PHE A 97 -23.74 -7.68 -8.53
C PHE A 97 -24.38 -8.73 -9.43
N ASP A 98 -23.82 -9.00 -10.61
CA ASP A 98 -24.42 -9.91 -11.58
C ASP A 98 -24.14 -11.39 -11.27
N GLY A 99 -24.94 -12.25 -11.90
CA GLY A 99 -24.87 -13.70 -11.74
C GLY A 99 -25.65 -14.23 -10.54
N TYR A 100 -25.21 -15.37 -10.01
CA TYR A 100 -25.79 -16.02 -8.84
C TYR A 100 -24.86 -15.85 -7.63
N LEU A 101 -25.45 -15.92 -6.43
CA LEU A 101 -24.70 -15.85 -5.18
C LEU A 101 -23.83 -17.11 -5.03
N ARG A 102 -22.51 -16.92 -5.01
CA ARG A 102 -21.53 -18.02 -5.10
C ARG A 102 -21.18 -18.67 -3.76
N ILE A 103 -21.61 -18.08 -2.63
CA ILE A 103 -21.27 -18.53 -1.28
C ILE A 103 -21.66 -19.99 -1.03
N HIS A 104 -22.86 -20.41 -1.46
CA HIS A 104 -23.36 -21.77 -1.22
C HIS A 104 -22.71 -22.87 -2.08
N PHE A 105 -22.04 -22.52 -3.18
CA PHE A 105 -21.45 -23.51 -4.10
C PHE A 105 -20.04 -23.98 -3.65
N GLN A 106 -19.37 -23.22 -2.78
CA GLN A 106 -18.04 -23.58 -2.29
C GLN A 106 -18.08 -24.81 -1.36
N ASP A 107 -19.08 -24.87 -0.47
CA ASP A 107 -19.20 -25.95 0.52
C ASP A 107 -19.48 -27.31 -0.15
N TYR A 108 -20.29 -27.34 -1.21
CA TYR A 108 -20.57 -28.56 -2.00
C TYR A 108 -19.34 -29.08 -2.78
N SER A 109 -18.51 -28.17 -3.31
CA SER A 109 -17.29 -28.57 -4.02
C SER A 109 -16.18 -29.07 -3.09
N SER A 110 -16.12 -28.59 -1.85
CA SER A 110 -15.13 -29.04 -0.86
C SER A 110 -15.29 -30.50 -0.42
N LEU A 111 -16.53 -31.03 -0.41
CA LEU A 111 -16.82 -32.43 -0.06
C LEU A 111 -16.57 -33.40 -1.23
N SER A 112 -16.75 -32.93 -2.47
CA SER A 112 -16.60 -33.74 -3.70
C SER A 112 -15.19 -33.71 -4.32
N SER A 113 -14.27 -32.85 -3.84
CA SER A 113 -12.98 -32.58 -4.50
C SER A 113 -11.76 -32.80 -3.59
N THR A 114 -11.58 -34.02 -3.08
CA THR A 114 -10.27 -34.47 -2.55
C THR A 114 -9.17 -34.50 -3.63
N LYS A 115 -9.47 -34.15 -4.89
CA LYS A 115 -8.52 -33.94 -5.96
C LYS A 115 -8.72 -32.57 -6.64
N LYS A 116 -7.76 -31.68 -6.39
CA LYS A 116 -7.38 -30.47 -7.16
C LYS A 116 -8.32 -29.25 -7.13
N SER A 117 -8.03 -28.29 -6.25
CA SER A 117 -7.96 -26.86 -6.60
C SER A 117 -7.22 -26.03 -5.53
N SER A 118 -5.90 -26.23 -5.42
CA SER A 118 -5.01 -25.47 -4.52
C SER A 118 -4.76 -24.01 -4.94
N PHE A 119 -5.68 -23.36 -5.66
CA PHE A 119 -5.36 -22.13 -6.41
C PHE A 119 -6.26 -20.90 -6.18
N TYR A 120 -7.24 -20.93 -5.28
CA TYR A 120 -8.17 -19.78 -5.17
C TYR A 120 -8.35 -19.29 -3.74
N SER A 121 -7.24 -18.79 -3.17
CA SER A 121 -7.30 -17.77 -2.12
C SER A 121 -6.72 -16.49 -2.72
N ILE A 122 -7.55 -15.65 -3.32
CA ILE A 122 -7.12 -14.30 -3.68
C ILE A 122 -7.04 -13.52 -2.37
N SER A 123 -5.84 -13.51 -1.77
CA SER A 123 -5.53 -12.59 -0.68
C SER A 123 -5.34 -11.21 -1.30
N LEU A 124 -6.33 -10.33 -1.15
CA LEU A 124 -6.24 -8.93 -1.59
C LEU A 124 -5.02 -8.21 -1.01
N TRP A 125 -4.53 -8.67 0.15
CA TRP A 125 -3.38 -8.11 0.86
C TRP A 125 -2.03 -8.75 0.53
N GLY A 126 -1.94 -9.60 -0.50
CA GLY A 126 -0.72 -10.36 -0.77
C GLY A 126 -0.47 -11.39 0.35
N LYS A 127 -0.41 -12.67 -0.01
CA LYS A 127 -0.02 -13.70 0.95
C LYS A 127 1.41 -13.41 1.41
N GLY A 128 1.57 -12.88 2.62
CA GLY A 128 2.85 -12.66 3.31
C GLY A 128 3.61 -13.95 3.65
N THR A 129 3.27 -15.08 3.02
CA THR A 129 4.02 -16.32 3.13
C THR A 129 4.66 -16.61 1.78
N LEU A 130 5.92 -16.19 1.65
CA LEU A 130 6.84 -16.73 0.67
C LEU A 130 6.74 -18.26 0.70
N LYS A 131 6.35 -18.87 -0.43
CA LYS A 131 6.74 -20.26 -0.69
C LYS A 131 8.25 -20.28 -0.58
N LYS A 132 8.76 -20.89 0.49
CA LYS A 132 10.19 -21.15 0.71
C LYS A 132 10.70 -21.85 -0.54
N VAL A 133 11.37 -21.11 -1.42
CA VAL A 133 12.05 -21.68 -2.58
C VAL A 133 13.03 -22.69 -2.01
N ASN A 134 12.89 -23.94 -2.44
CA ASN A 134 13.65 -25.06 -1.94
C ASN A 134 15.13 -24.84 -2.25
N ARG A 135 15.87 -24.26 -1.30
CA ARG A 135 17.31 -24.02 -1.38
C ARG A 135 18.05 -25.30 -0.99
N ASN A 136 17.72 -26.41 -1.64
CA ASN A 136 18.43 -27.68 -1.53
C ASN A 136 19.48 -27.77 -2.64
N PHE A 137 20.44 -26.86 -2.64
CA PHE A 137 21.71 -27.08 -3.33
C PHE A 137 22.84 -26.59 -2.41
N PHE A 138 23.55 -27.58 -1.86
CA PHE A 138 24.84 -27.52 -1.16
C PHE A 138 24.92 -26.67 0.13
N PHE A 139 24.92 -27.34 1.30
CA PHE A 139 26.12 -27.51 2.15
C PHE A 139 25.82 -28.24 3.48
N SER A 140 26.77 -29.11 3.86
CA SER A 140 27.12 -29.67 5.18
C SER A 140 26.17 -30.59 5.96
N LYS A 141 26.50 -31.89 5.87
CA LYS A 141 26.80 -32.86 6.95
C LYS A 141 26.15 -32.64 8.34
N MET A 142 25.42 -33.67 8.76
CA MET A 142 24.86 -33.91 10.10
C MET A 142 25.80 -33.51 11.24
N ASN A 143 25.26 -32.75 12.19
CA ASN A 143 25.39 -33.09 13.60
C ASN A 143 24.05 -32.83 14.29
N LYS A 144 23.41 -33.91 14.76
CA LYS A 144 22.27 -33.87 15.67
C LYS A 144 22.77 -33.26 16.98
N ASN A 145 22.18 -32.13 17.38
CA ASN A 145 21.94 -31.67 18.76
C ASN A 145 21.86 -30.15 18.77
N LYS A 146 20.63 -29.60 18.71
CA LYS A 146 20.28 -28.30 19.30
C LYS A 146 18.75 -28.10 19.30
N VAL A 147 18.18 -28.39 20.46
CA VAL A 147 17.06 -27.71 21.15
C VAL A 147 16.09 -26.91 20.27
N CYS A 148 14.87 -27.45 20.09
CA CYS A 148 13.71 -26.69 19.66
C CYS A 148 13.05 -26.04 20.89
N PHE A 149 13.11 -24.71 20.96
CA PHE A 149 12.38 -23.91 21.94
C PHE A 149 11.00 -23.52 21.38
N PHE A 150 9.96 -23.72 22.20
CA PHE A 150 8.55 -23.32 22.05
C PHE A 150 7.71 -24.09 21.01
N SER A 151 6.97 -25.14 21.39
CA SER A 151 5.75 -25.27 22.22
C SER A 151 4.44 -25.12 21.44
N LYS A 152 3.74 -26.24 21.26
CA LYS A 152 2.27 -26.30 21.15
C LYS A 152 1.82 -27.71 21.52
N ASP A 153 1.99 -28.03 22.79
CA ASP A 153 1.31 -29.16 23.37
C ASP A 153 -0.11 -28.76 23.74
N ILE A 154 -1.03 -29.59 23.28
CA ILE A 154 -2.45 -29.56 23.52
C ILE A 154 -2.67 -29.76 25.02
N SER A 155 -3.07 -28.71 25.73
CA SER A 155 -3.58 -28.84 27.09
C SER A 155 -5.04 -29.31 27.03
N LYS A 156 -5.25 -30.60 27.31
CA LYS A 156 -6.51 -31.08 27.90
C LYS A 156 -6.64 -30.38 29.25
N ILE A 157 -7.46 -29.34 29.31
CA ILE A 157 -7.80 -28.67 30.56
C ILE A 157 -8.88 -29.52 31.24
N ASP A 158 -8.45 -30.21 32.30
CA ASP A 158 -9.33 -30.86 33.25
C ASP A 158 -10.27 -29.83 33.88
N LYS A 159 -11.56 -30.17 33.87
CA LYS A 159 -12.56 -29.51 34.68
C LYS A 159 -12.31 -29.92 36.13
N ASN A 160 -11.78 -29.02 36.97
CA ASN A 160 -12.38 -28.69 38.27
C ASN A 160 -11.55 -27.72 39.11
N VAL A 161 -12.29 -27.02 39.98
CA VAL A 161 -11.86 -26.26 41.16
C VAL A 161 -11.55 -24.76 40.97
N ARG A 162 -12.64 -23.99 40.95
CA ARG A 162 -12.92 -22.90 41.91
C ARG A 162 -11.81 -21.87 42.14
N SER A 163 -11.89 -20.74 41.42
CA SER A 163 -11.71 -19.42 42.05
C SER A 163 -12.28 -18.31 41.16
N LYS A 164 -13.02 -17.41 41.82
CA LYS A 164 -13.66 -16.22 41.26
C LYS A 164 -12.59 -15.26 40.75
N ILE A 165 -12.63 -14.92 39.47
CA ILE A 165 -12.57 -13.55 38.95
C ILE A 165 -13.44 -13.59 37.69
N ARG A 166 -14.56 -12.85 37.73
CA ARG A 166 -15.42 -12.64 36.58
C ARG A 166 -14.70 -11.67 35.66
N ASP A 167 -13.86 -12.19 34.77
CA ASP A 167 -13.56 -11.48 33.53
C ASP A 167 -14.83 -11.55 32.68
N PHE A 168 -15.68 -10.53 32.81
CA PHE A 168 -16.73 -10.25 31.84
C PHE A 168 -16.07 -9.81 30.52
N SER A 169 -15.40 -10.73 29.84
CA SER A 169 -15.34 -10.66 28.38
C SER A 169 -16.70 -11.17 27.91
N THR A 170 -17.68 -10.29 27.86
CA THR A 170 -18.81 -10.49 26.96
C THR A 170 -18.23 -10.51 25.56
N TYR A 171 -17.78 -11.69 25.12
CA TYR A 171 -17.71 -12.02 23.71
C TYR A 171 -19.14 -11.87 23.23
N PHE A 172 -19.48 -10.65 22.78
CA PHE A 172 -20.69 -10.34 22.03
C PHE A 172 -20.57 -11.13 20.73
N ARG A 173 -20.84 -12.43 20.82
CA ARG A 173 -21.05 -13.30 19.68
C ARG A 173 -22.43 -12.93 19.16
N ASN A 174 -22.50 -11.79 18.46
CA ASN A 174 -23.62 -11.50 17.58
C ASN A 174 -23.71 -12.69 16.63
N ARG A 175 -24.66 -13.59 16.91
CA ARG A 175 -25.05 -14.61 15.95
C ARG A 175 -25.79 -13.85 14.87
N TYR A 176 -25.09 -13.46 13.81
CA TYR A 176 -25.77 -12.96 12.64
C TYR A 176 -26.57 -14.12 12.04
N THR A 177 -27.88 -14.12 12.24
CA THR A 177 -28.83 -15.12 11.72
C THR A 177 -29.35 -14.72 10.34
N TYR A 178 -28.53 -14.07 9.52
CA TYR A 178 -28.94 -13.66 8.20
C TYR A 178 -28.49 -14.71 7.19
N MET A 179 -29.47 -15.41 6.62
CA MET A 179 -29.24 -16.40 5.57
C MET A 179 -28.98 -15.76 4.20
N TYR A 180 -29.31 -14.47 4.06
CA TYR A 180 -29.16 -13.68 2.85
C TYR A 180 -28.52 -12.31 3.14
N PRO A 181 -27.80 -11.74 2.17
CA PRO A 181 -27.28 -10.39 2.31
C PRO A 181 -28.44 -9.41 2.37
N HIS A 182 -28.29 -8.36 3.17
CA HIS A 182 -29.27 -7.31 3.31
C HIS A 182 -28.62 -5.95 3.05
N GLU A 183 -29.44 -4.97 2.69
CA GLU A 183 -29.00 -3.60 2.50
C GLU A 183 -28.47 -3.01 3.83
N SER A 184 -27.45 -2.16 3.76
CA SER A 184 -26.87 -1.51 4.94
C SER A 184 -27.87 -0.56 5.61
N SER A 185 -27.63 -0.23 6.88
CA SER A 185 -28.47 0.73 7.61
C SER A 185 -28.51 2.12 6.94
N ASN A 186 -29.56 2.88 7.25
CA ASN A 186 -29.78 4.22 6.69
C ASN A 186 -28.60 5.18 6.92
N THR A 187 -27.82 4.97 7.98
CA THR A 187 -26.62 5.77 8.28
C THR A 187 -25.53 5.65 7.22
N MET A 188 -25.40 4.49 6.56
CA MET A 188 -24.46 4.28 5.46
C MET A 188 -25.08 4.64 4.10
N LEU A 189 -26.38 4.46 3.94
CA LEU A 189 -27.10 4.74 2.69
C LEU A 189 -27.26 6.24 2.42
N PHE A 190 -27.54 7.04 3.46
CA PHE A 190 -27.79 8.47 3.30
C PHE A 190 -26.59 9.22 2.68
N PRO A 191 -25.35 9.09 3.19
CA PRO A 191 -24.18 9.72 2.55
C PRO A 191 -23.96 9.26 1.11
N LEU A 192 -24.28 7.99 0.83
CA LEU A 192 -24.08 7.39 -0.48
C LEU A 192 -25.11 7.90 -1.51
N LEU A 193 -26.36 8.16 -1.12
CA LEU A 193 -27.35 8.82 -1.98
C LEU A 193 -26.99 10.29 -2.23
N VAL A 194 -26.54 11.01 -1.20
CA VAL A 194 -26.08 12.40 -1.31
C VAL A 194 -24.92 12.51 -2.31
N LEU A 195 -23.97 11.58 -2.26
CA LEU A 195 -22.86 11.54 -3.22
C LEU A 195 -23.32 11.32 -4.67
N VAL A 196 -24.29 10.44 -4.90
CA VAL A 196 -24.84 10.24 -6.26
C VAL A 196 -25.48 11.50 -6.78
N LEU A 197 -26.24 12.22 -5.94
CA LEU A 197 -26.82 13.50 -6.30
C LEU A 197 -25.74 14.49 -6.75
N PHE A 198 -24.65 14.62 -5.97
CA PHE A 198 -23.52 15.46 -6.38
C PHE A 198 -22.90 15.03 -7.72
N THR A 199 -22.69 13.72 -7.95
CA THR A 199 -22.09 13.27 -9.23
C THR A 199 -22.92 13.63 -10.47
N LEU A 200 -24.24 13.80 -10.32
CA LEU A 200 -25.12 14.26 -11.39
C LEU A 200 -25.06 15.79 -11.55
N PHE A 201 -25.12 16.55 -10.43
CA PHE A 201 -25.13 18.01 -10.46
C PHE A 201 -23.80 18.65 -10.84
N ILE A 202 -22.65 18.11 -10.40
CA ILE A 202 -21.34 18.64 -10.83
C ILE A 202 -21.18 18.52 -12.35
N GLY A 203 -21.75 17.49 -12.97
CA GLY A 203 -21.69 17.32 -14.43
C GLY A 203 -22.48 18.37 -15.19
N SER A 204 -23.57 18.90 -14.64
CA SER A 204 -24.29 20.01 -15.28
C SER A 204 -23.63 21.37 -15.04
N ILE A 205 -22.91 21.54 -13.92
CA ILE A 205 -22.16 22.76 -13.62
C ILE A 205 -20.94 22.91 -14.55
N GLY A 206 -20.32 21.81 -14.97
CA GLY A 206 -19.18 21.83 -15.90
C GLY A 206 -19.52 22.19 -17.35
N ILE A 207 -20.80 22.37 -17.68
CA ILE A 207 -21.23 22.76 -19.03
C ILE A 207 -21.12 24.27 -19.16
N SER A 208 -20.11 24.75 -19.89
CA SER A 208 -20.07 26.14 -20.34
C SER A 208 -21.11 26.31 -21.45
N PHE A 209 -22.29 26.83 -21.10
CA PHE A 209 -23.28 27.25 -22.10
C PHE A 209 -22.74 28.47 -22.83
N ASN A 210 -22.10 28.24 -23.97
CA ASN A 210 -21.55 29.28 -24.83
C ASN A 210 -22.67 29.97 -25.64
N GLY A 211 -23.64 30.54 -24.94
CA GLY A 211 -24.87 31.08 -25.52
C GLY A 211 -25.52 32.14 -24.64
N GLY A 212 -24.76 33.20 -24.32
CA GLY A 212 -25.26 34.52 -23.93
C GLY A 212 -26.14 34.62 -22.67
N VAL A 213 -25.67 35.45 -21.73
CA VAL A 213 -26.41 36.16 -20.65
C VAL A 213 -26.10 35.69 -19.22
N ILE A 214 -25.62 34.46 -19.00
CA ILE A 214 -25.22 34.03 -17.63
C ILE A 214 -23.87 33.33 -17.68
N ASP A 215 -22.81 34.05 -17.30
CA ASP A 215 -21.47 33.50 -17.05
C ASP A 215 -21.53 32.50 -15.89
N LEU A 216 -21.87 31.24 -16.16
CA LEU A 216 -21.78 30.14 -15.19
C LEU A 216 -20.32 29.66 -14.95
N ASP A 217 -19.34 30.47 -15.35
CA ASP A 217 -17.90 30.28 -15.18
C ASP A 217 -17.40 30.62 -13.76
N LEU A 218 -18.24 30.47 -12.73
CA LEU A 218 -17.89 30.85 -11.36
C LEU A 218 -16.80 29.92 -10.78
N LEU A 219 -16.82 28.63 -11.17
CA LEU A 219 -15.83 27.65 -10.74
C LEU A 219 -14.52 27.76 -11.54
N SER A 220 -14.59 28.02 -12.85
CA SER A 220 -13.40 28.21 -13.69
C SER A 220 -12.63 29.46 -13.26
N LYS A 221 -13.32 30.58 -13.00
CA LYS A 221 -12.72 31.81 -12.45
C LYS A 221 -12.11 31.62 -11.05
N TRP A 222 -12.60 30.69 -10.24
CA TRP A 222 -12.04 30.37 -8.91
C TRP A 222 -10.86 29.41 -8.98
N LEU A 223 -10.87 28.49 -9.96
CA LEU A 223 -9.84 27.47 -10.14
C LEU A 223 -8.71 27.89 -11.08
N THR A 224 -8.80 29.01 -11.80
CA THR A 224 -7.70 29.48 -12.67
C THR A 224 -6.42 29.65 -11.85
N PRO A 225 -5.42 28.77 -12.01
CA PRO A 225 -4.10 29.02 -11.47
C PRO A 225 -3.51 30.16 -12.30
N SER A 226 -2.83 31.11 -11.65
CA SER A 226 -2.05 32.16 -12.30
C SER A 226 -0.78 31.59 -12.94
N THR A 227 -0.90 30.63 -13.85
CA THR A 227 0.23 30.00 -14.54
C THR A 227 0.19 30.35 -16.01
N THR A 228 0.84 31.45 -16.34
CA THR A 228 1.17 31.99 -17.66
C THR A 228 2.09 31.08 -18.51
N LEU A 229 2.05 29.74 -18.32
CA LEU A 229 3.05 28.81 -18.87
C LEU A 229 2.49 27.73 -19.81
N PHE A 230 1.17 27.50 -19.84
CA PHE A 230 0.55 26.58 -20.79
C PHE A 230 -0.30 27.37 -21.79
N HIS A 231 0.39 27.81 -22.86
CA HIS A 231 -0.14 28.40 -24.09
C HIS A 231 -1.12 29.58 -24.00
N GLN A 232 -0.69 30.64 -24.71
CA GLN A 232 -1.48 31.71 -25.30
C GLN A 232 -2.90 31.21 -25.64
N LYS A 233 -3.90 31.74 -24.92
CA LYS A 233 -5.33 31.58 -25.18
C LYS A 233 -5.58 31.90 -26.65
N LEU A 234 -5.58 30.87 -27.50
CA LEU A 234 -5.93 31.00 -28.90
C LEU A 234 -7.44 31.23 -28.91
N ASN A 235 -7.80 32.49 -29.09
CA ASN A 235 -9.15 32.96 -29.39
C ASN A 235 -9.60 32.43 -30.76
N SER A 236 -9.73 31.12 -30.90
CA SER A 236 -10.57 30.50 -31.90
C SER A 236 -11.64 29.78 -31.12
N SER A 237 -12.90 30.19 -31.30
CA SER A 237 -14.07 29.41 -30.91
C SER A 237 -13.75 27.95 -31.15
N GLU A 238 -13.67 27.14 -30.09
CA GLU A 238 -13.57 25.70 -30.26
C GLU A 238 -14.76 25.30 -31.12
N ASP A 239 -14.48 24.95 -32.37
CA ASP A 239 -15.51 24.51 -33.30
C ASP A 239 -16.23 23.36 -32.59
N TRP A 240 -17.53 23.51 -32.38
CA TRP A 240 -18.35 22.50 -31.68
C TRP A 240 -18.15 21.11 -32.29
N TYR A 241 -17.78 21.07 -33.58
CA TYR A 241 -17.35 19.89 -34.31
C TYR A 241 -16.03 19.26 -33.80
N GLY A 242 -15.00 20.04 -33.51
CA GLY A 242 -13.73 19.57 -32.96
C GLY A 242 -13.89 19.00 -31.55
N PHE A 243 -14.66 19.68 -30.69
CA PHE A 243 -15.04 19.19 -29.37
C PHE A 243 -15.79 17.86 -29.46
N LEU A 244 -16.84 17.77 -30.30
CA LEU A 244 -17.61 16.53 -30.48
C LEU A 244 -16.77 15.37 -31.03
N SER A 245 -15.83 15.65 -31.94
CA SER A 245 -14.91 14.64 -32.49
C SER A 245 -14.01 14.07 -31.39
N ASN A 246 -13.39 14.93 -30.59
CA ASN A 246 -12.51 14.51 -29.49
C ASN A 246 -13.28 13.74 -28.41
N ALA A 247 -14.45 14.24 -28.02
CA ALA A 247 -15.36 13.57 -27.11
C ALA A 247 -15.77 12.18 -27.64
N PHE A 248 -16.04 12.05 -28.94
CA PHE A 248 -16.39 10.75 -29.54
C PHE A 248 -15.24 9.74 -29.39
N PHE A 249 -13.99 10.12 -29.64
CA PHE A 249 -12.83 9.23 -29.47
C PHE A 249 -12.61 8.83 -28.01
N SER A 250 -12.80 9.77 -27.08
CA SER A 250 -12.68 9.56 -25.63
C SER A 250 -13.77 8.63 -25.10
N VAL A 251 -15.02 8.87 -25.46
CA VAL A 251 -16.16 8.03 -25.06
C VAL A 251 -16.09 6.66 -25.72
N SER A 252 -15.65 6.58 -26.97
CA SER A 252 -15.51 5.30 -27.69
C SER A 252 -14.55 4.34 -27.01
N ILE A 253 -13.41 4.81 -26.50
CA ILE A 253 -12.45 3.94 -25.79
C ILE A 253 -12.98 3.47 -24.43
N ALA A 254 -13.71 4.34 -23.72
CA ALA A 254 -14.35 3.98 -22.46
C ALA A 254 -15.44 2.91 -22.69
N LEU A 255 -16.31 3.12 -23.68
CA LEU A 255 -17.33 2.15 -24.11
C LEU A 255 -16.70 0.83 -24.55
N PHE A 256 -15.58 0.87 -25.29
CA PHE A 256 -14.86 -0.33 -25.69
C PHE A 256 -14.35 -1.13 -24.47
N GLY A 257 -13.80 -0.44 -23.45
CA GLY A 257 -13.42 -1.07 -22.19
C GLY A 257 -14.60 -1.73 -21.46
N LEU A 258 -15.76 -1.07 -21.42
CA LEU A 258 -17.00 -1.61 -20.85
C LEU A 258 -17.49 -2.84 -21.61
N LEU A 259 -17.48 -2.78 -22.94
CA LEU A 259 -17.88 -3.88 -23.82
C LEU A 259 -16.97 -5.10 -23.64
N ILE A 260 -15.66 -4.90 -23.57
CA ILE A 260 -14.73 -6.01 -23.30
C ILE A 260 -15.05 -6.63 -21.93
N ALA A 261 -15.22 -5.82 -20.88
CA ALA A 261 -15.55 -6.32 -19.56
C ALA A 261 -16.89 -7.10 -19.55
N SER A 262 -17.91 -6.61 -20.24
CA SER A 262 -19.22 -7.27 -20.37
C SER A 262 -19.14 -8.61 -21.11
N ILE A 263 -18.30 -8.72 -22.14
CA ILE A 263 -18.10 -9.97 -22.89
C ILE A 263 -17.40 -11.03 -22.03
N PHE A 264 -16.35 -10.64 -21.29
CA PHE A 264 -15.55 -11.60 -20.52
C PHE A 264 -16.19 -12.00 -19.18
N TYR A 265 -16.82 -11.05 -18.48
CA TYR A 265 -17.31 -11.24 -17.10
C TYR A 265 -18.83 -11.12 -16.97
N GLY A 266 -19.54 -10.81 -18.06
CA GLY A 266 -20.99 -10.77 -18.05
C GLY A 266 -21.60 -12.12 -17.65
N SER A 267 -22.83 -12.07 -17.16
CA SER A 267 -23.66 -13.22 -16.82
C SER A 267 -23.60 -14.33 -17.88
N ILE A 268 -23.73 -15.59 -17.45
CA ILE A 268 -23.85 -16.78 -18.31
C ILE A 268 -25.00 -16.65 -19.33
N TYR A 269 -26.00 -15.81 -19.05
CA TYR A 269 -27.12 -15.48 -19.94
C TYR A 269 -26.89 -14.26 -20.86
N SER A 270 -25.69 -13.69 -20.86
CA SER A 270 -25.31 -12.68 -21.87
C SER A 270 -25.32 -13.34 -23.26
N SER A 271 -26.16 -12.82 -24.15
CA SER A 271 -26.30 -13.26 -25.55
C SER A 271 -24.96 -13.37 -26.30
N PHE A 272 -23.95 -12.61 -25.88
CA PHE A 272 -22.60 -12.63 -26.46
C PHE A 272 -21.81 -13.92 -26.22
N LYS A 273 -22.10 -14.66 -25.15
CA LYS A 273 -21.45 -15.97 -24.92
C LYS A 273 -21.91 -17.01 -25.93
N ASN A 274 -23.15 -16.87 -26.42
CA ASN A 274 -23.76 -17.74 -27.41
C ASN A 274 -23.30 -17.40 -28.85
N LEU A 275 -22.75 -16.20 -29.09
CA LEU A 275 -22.26 -15.74 -30.41
C LEU A 275 -20.92 -16.37 -30.87
N GLY A 276 -20.42 -17.43 -30.22
CA GLY A 276 -19.24 -18.17 -30.70
C GLY A 276 -17.90 -17.41 -30.70
N LEU A 277 -17.89 -16.13 -30.30
CA LEU A 277 -16.68 -15.28 -30.24
C LEU A 277 -15.60 -15.84 -29.30
N ILE A 278 -16.02 -16.47 -28.19
CA ILE A 278 -15.10 -17.17 -27.28
C ILE A 278 -14.43 -18.34 -28.00
N ASN A 279 -15.15 -19.09 -28.84
CA ASN A 279 -14.58 -20.20 -29.61
C ASN A 279 -13.61 -19.71 -30.69
N PHE A 280 -13.79 -18.51 -31.25
CA PHE A 280 -12.83 -17.91 -32.19
C PHE A 280 -11.49 -17.61 -31.51
N PHE A 281 -11.51 -17.02 -30.30
CA PHE A 281 -10.28 -16.80 -29.50
C PHE A 281 -9.65 -18.11 -29.00
N PHE A 282 -10.43 -19.18 -28.85
CA PHE A 282 -9.98 -20.46 -28.28
C PHE A 282 -9.53 -21.52 -29.31
N LYS A 283 -9.64 -21.28 -30.63
CA LYS A 283 -9.14 -22.23 -31.65
C LYS A 283 -7.63 -22.48 -31.51
N ARG A 284 -7.26 -23.76 -31.48
CA ARG A 284 -6.04 -24.33 -30.89
C ARG A 284 -4.83 -24.29 -31.83
N GLY A 285 -4.19 -23.13 -31.99
CA GLY A 285 -2.97 -22.94 -32.80
C GLY A 285 -1.66 -22.83 -31.98
N PRO A 286 -0.47 -22.96 -32.61
CA PRO A 286 0.85 -22.90 -31.95
C PRO A 286 1.19 -21.52 -31.35
N LYS A 287 0.62 -20.43 -31.90
CA LYS A 287 0.71 -19.07 -31.34
C LYS A 287 0.17 -18.97 -29.89
N ARG A 288 -0.64 -19.94 -29.46
CA ARG A 288 -1.21 -20.01 -28.10
C ARG A 288 -0.18 -20.33 -27.03
N ILE A 289 0.86 -21.11 -27.32
CA ILE A 289 1.89 -21.47 -26.31
C ILE A 289 2.66 -20.21 -25.86
N ILE A 290 2.99 -19.33 -26.80
CA ILE A 290 3.66 -18.05 -26.50
C ILE A 290 2.69 -17.11 -25.78
N LEU A 291 1.45 -17.01 -26.24
CA LEU A 291 0.43 -16.18 -25.60
C LEU A 291 0.12 -16.64 -24.17
N ASP A 292 0.05 -17.94 -23.90
CA ASP A 292 -0.22 -18.48 -22.58
C ASP A 292 0.98 -18.24 -21.64
N LYS A 293 2.22 -18.30 -22.15
CA LYS A 293 3.41 -17.87 -21.40
C LYS A 293 3.37 -16.38 -21.06
N ILE A 294 3.09 -15.51 -22.04
CA ILE A 294 2.99 -14.06 -21.84
C ILE A 294 1.88 -13.74 -20.84
N LYS A 295 0.71 -14.35 -20.98
CA LYS A 295 -0.41 -14.23 -20.03
C LYS A 295 0.01 -14.68 -18.63
N GLY A 296 0.72 -15.79 -18.50
CA GLY A 296 1.25 -16.27 -17.22
C GLY A 296 2.21 -15.27 -16.56
N VAL A 297 3.11 -14.66 -17.35
CA VAL A 297 4.04 -13.62 -16.86
C VAL A 297 3.28 -12.38 -16.41
N ILE A 298 2.37 -11.85 -17.24
CA ILE A 298 1.56 -10.66 -16.91
C ILE A 298 0.67 -10.93 -15.69
N TYR A 299 0.07 -12.13 -15.60
CA TYR A 299 -0.74 -12.53 -14.48
C TYR A 299 0.08 -12.60 -13.19
N ASN A 300 1.24 -13.24 -13.21
CA ASN A 300 2.12 -13.33 -12.04
C ASN A 300 2.61 -11.95 -11.60
N TRP A 301 2.92 -11.06 -12.54
CA TRP A 301 3.32 -9.68 -12.27
C TRP A 301 2.18 -8.89 -11.62
N SER A 302 0.98 -8.92 -12.21
CA SER A 302 -0.19 -8.22 -11.66
C SER A 302 -0.62 -8.80 -10.30
N TYR A 303 -0.62 -10.13 -10.14
CA TYR A 303 -1.00 -10.81 -8.91
C TYR A 303 -0.07 -10.45 -7.75
N ASN A 304 1.23 -10.35 -8.00
CA ASN A 304 2.22 -9.96 -6.99
C ASN A 304 2.42 -8.43 -6.90
N ARG A 305 1.42 -7.63 -7.31
CA ARG A 305 1.44 -6.15 -7.25
C ARG A 305 2.70 -5.54 -7.90
N GLY A 306 3.10 -6.09 -9.03
CA GLY A 306 4.30 -5.68 -9.76
C GLY A 306 5.62 -5.96 -9.05
N TYR A 307 5.63 -6.81 -8.01
CA TYR A 307 6.77 -7.05 -7.11
C TYR A 307 7.28 -5.81 -6.38
N ILE A 308 6.50 -4.72 -6.36
CA ILE A 308 6.88 -3.45 -5.73
C ILE A 308 7.12 -3.64 -4.22
N ASP A 309 6.25 -4.39 -3.55
CA ASP A 309 6.37 -4.68 -2.11
C ASP A 309 7.68 -5.43 -1.78
N ILE A 310 8.07 -6.39 -2.63
CA ILE A 310 9.30 -7.17 -2.48
C ILE A 310 10.53 -6.30 -2.76
N PHE A 311 10.46 -5.45 -3.79
CA PHE A 311 11.52 -4.48 -4.09
C PHE A 311 11.72 -3.48 -2.95
N TYR A 312 10.62 -2.94 -2.41
CA TYR A 312 10.65 -1.97 -1.32
C TYR A 312 11.22 -2.57 -0.04
N THR A 313 10.74 -3.77 0.33
CA THR A 313 11.26 -4.47 1.50
C THR A 313 12.72 -4.88 1.33
N GLY A 314 13.08 -5.42 0.16
CA GLY A 314 14.45 -5.85 -0.13
C GLY A 314 15.46 -4.70 -0.15
N ILE A 315 15.15 -3.59 -0.80
CA ILE A 315 16.09 -2.48 -0.94
C ILE A 315 16.00 -1.52 0.23
N PHE A 316 14.83 -0.94 0.49
CA PHE A 316 14.72 0.12 1.50
C PHE A 316 14.75 -0.46 2.91
N THR A 317 13.86 -1.42 3.23
CA THR A 317 13.74 -1.87 4.63
C THR A 317 14.97 -2.65 5.10
N MET A 318 15.55 -3.49 4.24
CA MET A 318 16.78 -4.23 4.60
C MET A 318 17.99 -3.30 4.70
N SER A 319 18.14 -2.31 3.82
CA SER A 319 19.25 -1.37 3.88
C SER A 319 19.18 -0.49 5.12
N ILE A 320 17.98 0.03 5.44
CA ILE A 320 17.77 0.83 6.67
C ILE A 320 18.07 -0.03 7.90
N ARG A 321 17.63 -1.29 7.92
CA ARG A 321 17.94 -2.21 9.01
C ARG A 321 19.44 -2.47 9.14
N GLY A 322 20.14 -2.72 8.04
CA GLY A 322 21.60 -2.90 8.06
C GLY A 322 22.34 -1.67 8.56
N LEU A 323 21.92 -0.47 8.14
CA LEU A 323 22.46 0.80 8.64
C LEU A 323 22.19 0.97 10.15
N ALA A 324 21.00 0.62 10.62
CA ALA A 324 20.66 0.69 12.03
C ALA A 324 21.49 -0.28 12.90
N GLU A 325 21.79 -1.48 12.38
CA GLU A 325 22.66 -2.43 13.06
C GLU A 325 24.12 -1.90 13.14
N LEU A 326 24.60 -1.21 12.10
CA LEU A 326 25.90 -0.54 12.11
C LEU A 326 25.96 0.64 13.08
N THR A 327 24.92 1.47 13.16
CA THR A 327 24.89 2.57 14.13
C THR A 327 24.82 2.04 15.57
N GLN A 328 24.06 0.97 15.81
CA GLN A 328 24.03 0.30 17.11
C GLN A 328 25.39 -0.32 17.47
N PHE A 329 26.12 -0.86 16.50
CA PHE A 329 27.49 -1.33 16.73
C PHE A 329 28.43 -0.18 17.09
N PHE A 330 28.35 0.94 16.38
CA PHE A 330 29.17 2.12 16.66
C PHE A 330 28.94 2.64 18.08
N ASP A 331 27.68 2.75 18.51
CA ASP A 331 27.31 3.22 19.84
C ASP A 331 27.89 2.28 20.94
N LYS A 332 27.57 0.98 20.86
CA LYS A 332 27.96 0.00 21.89
C LYS A 332 29.45 -0.30 21.98
N TYR A 333 30.18 -0.22 20.88
CA TYR A 333 31.60 -0.60 20.87
C TYR A 333 32.53 0.60 20.89
N ILE A 334 32.20 1.67 20.18
CA ILE A 334 33.08 2.85 20.08
C ILE A 334 32.72 3.86 21.16
N ILE A 335 31.46 4.28 21.26
CA ILE A 335 31.08 5.32 22.22
C ILE A 335 31.19 4.79 23.66
N ASP A 336 30.55 3.66 23.96
CA ASP A 336 30.67 3.02 25.27
C ASP A 336 32.10 2.56 25.56
N GLY A 337 32.83 2.11 24.52
CA GLY A 337 34.23 1.68 24.65
C GLY A 337 35.14 2.82 25.08
N ILE A 338 34.99 4.01 24.49
CA ILE A 338 35.74 5.21 24.86
C ILE A 338 35.40 5.63 26.29
N LEU A 339 34.12 5.67 26.64
CA LEU A 339 33.68 6.09 27.98
C LEU A 339 34.21 5.15 29.07
N ASN A 340 34.07 3.84 28.85
CA ASN A 340 34.59 2.82 29.77
C ASN A 340 36.12 2.84 29.83
N GLY A 341 36.80 3.08 28.70
CA GLY A 341 38.25 3.20 28.63
C GLY A 341 38.78 4.36 29.49
N ILE A 342 38.12 5.53 29.42
CA ILE A 342 38.44 6.69 30.25
C ILE A 342 38.22 6.36 31.74
N GLY A 343 37.10 5.71 32.08
CA GLY A 343 36.82 5.27 33.45
C GLY A 343 37.90 4.34 34.00
N VAL A 344 38.27 3.32 33.25
CA VAL A 344 39.32 2.35 33.62
C VAL A 344 40.69 3.02 33.74
N ALA A 345 41.05 3.92 32.82
CA ALA A 345 42.31 4.67 32.88
C ALA A 345 42.39 5.54 34.14
N SER A 346 41.29 6.21 34.52
CA SER A 346 41.24 7.03 35.73
C SER A 346 41.40 6.18 37.00
N PHE A 347 40.83 4.97 37.03
CA PHE A 347 40.98 4.03 38.13
C PHE A 347 42.42 3.55 38.27
N PHE A 348 43.07 3.16 37.17
CA PHE A 348 44.48 2.77 37.18
C PHE A 348 45.41 3.92 37.58
N MET A 349 45.13 5.15 37.14
CA MET A 349 45.88 6.33 37.56
C MET A 349 45.78 6.53 39.08
N GLY A 350 44.58 6.39 39.66
CA GLY A 350 44.36 6.49 41.10
C GLY A 350 45.10 5.42 41.90
N GLU A 351 45.03 4.15 41.45
CA GLU A 351 45.74 3.05 42.11
C GLU A 351 47.27 3.21 41.97
N GLY A 352 47.76 3.75 40.84
CA GLY A 352 49.17 4.10 40.65
C GLY A 352 49.66 5.17 41.63
N ILE A 353 48.89 6.25 41.80
CA ILE A 353 49.21 7.33 42.76
C ILE A 353 49.22 6.80 44.20
N LYS A 354 48.34 5.86 44.55
CA LYS A 354 48.28 5.26 45.88
C LYS A 354 49.58 4.53 46.26
N TYR A 355 50.22 3.82 45.33
CA TYR A 355 51.51 3.15 45.58
C TYR A 355 52.67 4.11 45.81
N MET A 356 52.55 5.38 45.38
CA MET A 356 53.55 6.41 45.65
C MET A 356 53.62 6.77 47.15
N GLY A 357 52.53 6.56 47.90
CA GLY A 357 52.47 6.75 49.35
C GLY A 357 52.98 5.55 50.15
N GLY A 358 54.29 5.27 50.10
CA GLY A 358 54.90 4.07 50.69
C GLY A 358 55.02 4.01 52.24
N GLY A 359 54.38 4.92 52.98
CA GLY A 359 54.31 4.91 54.45
C GLY A 359 55.63 5.14 55.21
N ARG A 360 56.77 5.25 54.52
CA ARG A 360 58.09 5.50 55.13
C ARG A 360 58.36 7.01 55.21
N ILE A 361 58.60 7.54 56.40
CA ILE A 361 58.85 8.99 56.62
C ILE A 361 60.03 9.51 55.77
N SER A 362 61.07 8.69 55.58
CA SER A 362 62.23 9.06 54.75
C SER A 362 61.89 9.29 53.27
N SER A 363 60.89 8.60 52.70
CA SER A 363 60.51 8.82 51.30
C SER A 363 59.75 10.13 51.12
N TYR A 364 58.95 10.53 52.11
CA TYR A 364 58.24 11.82 52.08
C TYR A 364 59.20 13.01 52.20
N LEU A 365 60.21 12.92 53.07
CA LEU A 365 61.26 13.94 53.17
C LEU A 365 62.05 14.08 51.86
N PHE A 366 62.40 12.96 51.22
CA PHE A 366 63.07 12.98 49.92
C PHE A 366 62.23 13.67 48.83
N LEU A 367 60.93 13.36 48.76
CA LEU A 367 60.02 14.02 47.82
C LEU A 367 59.91 15.53 48.09
N TYR A 368 59.85 15.96 49.35
CA TYR A 368 59.80 17.37 49.72
C TYR A 368 61.08 18.12 49.29
N PHE A 369 62.26 17.58 49.61
CA PHE A 369 63.53 18.18 49.18
C PHE A 369 63.69 18.19 47.66
N SER A 370 63.26 17.13 46.97
CA SER A 370 63.23 17.09 45.51
C SER A 370 62.31 18.17 44.94
N TYR A 371 61.11 18.36 45.49
CA TYR A 371 60.19 19.41 45.07
C TYR A 371 60.77 20.81 45.28
N VAL A 372 61.35 21.09 46.46
CA VAL A 372 61.99 22.38 46.76
C VAL A 372 63.16 22.63 45.81
N SER A 373 63.98 21.61 45.52
CA SER A 373 65.10 21.72 44.57
C SER A 373 64.62 22.02 43.15
N ILE A 374 63.60 21.31 42.67
CA ILE A 374 62.99 21.55 41.35
C ILE A 374 62.38 22.96 41.28
N PHE A 375 61.68 23.38 42.34
CA PHE A 375 61.08 24.72 42.41
C PHE A 375 62.15 25.83 42.39
N LEU A 376 63.23 25.67 43.16
CA LEU A 376 64.38 26.59 43.14
C LEU A 376 65.07 26.60 41.77
N PHE A 377 65.21 25.44 41.11
CA PHE A 377 65.76 25.35 39.77
C PHE A 377 64.89 26.08 38.74
N ILE A 378 63.56 25.91 38.82
CA ILE A 378 62.60 26.63 37.97
C ILE A 378 62.68 28.15 38.24
N LEU A 379 62.71 28.57 39.51
CA LEU A 379 62.85 29.99 39.87
C LEU A 379 64.18 30.58 39.41
N PHE A 380 65.29 29.84 39.54
CA PHE A 380 66.60 30.26 39.03
C PHE A 380 66.57 30.40 37.51
N PHE A 381 65.96 29.44 36.80
CA PHE A 381 65.79 29.51 35.35
C PHE A 381 64.95 30.73 34.94
N PHE A 382 63.82 30.98 35.60
CA PHE A 382 62.99 32.17 35.37
C PHE A 382 63.73 33.48 35.72
N SER A 383 64.48 33.52 36.82
CA SER A 383 65.30 34.66 37.24
C SER A 383 66.43 34.97 36.27
N SER A 384 67.05 33.94 35.69
CA SER A 384 68.11 34.09 34.68
C SER A 384 67.57 34.62 33.35
N PHE A 385 66.31 34.36 33.03
CA PHE A 385 65.60 34.94 31.88
C PHE A 385 65.02 36.34 32.17
N SER A 386 64.77 36.68 33.44
CA SER A 386 64.18 37.97 33.87
C SER A 386 65.21 39.08 34.16
N LEU A 387 66.44 38.97 33.65
CA LEU A 387 67.39 40.09 33.56
C LEU A 387 67.39 40.66 32.13
N PRO A 388 66.53 41.65 31.81
CA PRO A 388 66.64 42.41 30.58
C PRO A 388 67.19 43.82 30.83
N ASN A 389 68.00 44.29 29.88
CA ASN A 389 67.90 45.65 29.34
C ASN A 389 68.01 46.82 30.35
N SER A 390 69.22 47.16 30.76
CA SER A 390 69.53 48.54 31.18
C SER A 390 70.98 48.94 30.90
N GLN A 391 71.43 48.83 29.64
CA GLN A 391 72.51 49.67 29.09
C GLN A 391 72.29 49.87 27.57
N PHE A 392 71.32 50.72 27.24
CA PHE A 392 71.37 51.55 26.05
C PHE A 392 71.21 53.01 26.52
N SER A 393 72.32 53.73 26.57
CA SER A 393 72.42 55.17 26.36
C SER A 393 73.85 55.48 25.96
#